data_AF-A0A2S9BSR5-F1
#
_entry.id   AF-A0A2S9BSR5-F1
#
_cell.length_a   1.000
_cell.length_b   1.000
_cell.length_c   1.000
_cell.angle_alpha   90.00
_cell.angle_beta   90.00
_cell.angle_gamma   90.00
#
_symmetry.space_group_name_H-M   'P 1'
#
loop_
_entity.id
_entity.type
_entity.pdbx_description
1 polymer ?
#
loop_
_entity_poly.entity_id
_entity_poly.type
_entity_poly.pdbx_seq_one_letter_code
_entity_poly.pdbx_strand_id
1 'polypeptide(L)'
;MFRLLGILFTVLLAIATAIVVWPQFFHLEQTYPFAQLVSVRGLVLGGFLIIVVLALLLLFARPLRGFAASVLIVALLGASATALIGAGRGFGATALPEKTDSSVRVLTWNTAGEAVSADVIAQRILDQGADVVALPETTEEVGERIAIMLREQGHPMWVHHVQFRPDVQDGPQSWQTTVLVAPDLGEYSVIESAKDGTSNTGSVPSVVLMPIDGEGPTIVAVHAVAPRMEEMQQWQTDLQWIADQCPQGDFILAGDFNATIDHMAGLGVEGGDIGYCRDVAARTGNGVTGTWPSSLPPLAGAPIDHVMASQNWTPTGSVVLDDAGGSDHRALVVQLEPAG
;
A
#
# COMPACT_ATOMS: atom_id res chain seq x y z
N MET A 1 31.57 8.83 35.80
CA MET A 1 30.51 9.48 35.00
C MET A 1 30.47 9.02 33.55
N PHE A 2 31.51 9.19 32.73
CA PHE A 2 31.47 8.86 31.30
C PHE A 2 31.07 7.42 30.95
N ARG A 3 31.48 6.42 31.74
CA ARG A 3 31.08 5.01 31.52
C ARG A 3 29.60 4.76 31.77
N LEU A 4 29.03 5.31 32.85
CA LEU A 4 27.61 5.17 33.17
C LEU A 4 26.74 5.88 32.12
N LEU A 5 27.16 7.06 31.66
CA LEU A 5 26.51 7.78 30.56
C LEU A 5 26.52 6.97 29.26
N GLY A 6 27.66 6.36 28.90
CA GLY A 6 27.76 5.52 27.71
C GLY A 6 26.89 4.25 27.77
N ILE A 7 26.80 3.62 28.94
CA ILE A 7 25.91 2.46 29.16
C ILE A 7 24.45 2.89 29.03
N LEU A 8 24.05 3.96 29.74
CA LEU A 8 22.68 4.48 29.67
C LEU A 8 22.28 4.83 28.23
N PHE A 9 23.15 5.52 27.50
CA PHE A 9 22.91 5.83 26.09
C PHE A 9 22.73 4.57 25.24
N THR A 10 23.59 3.56 25.41
CA THR A 10 23.50 2.31 24.65
C THR A 10 22.18 1.60 24.94
N VAL A 11 21.74 1.56 26.20
CA VAL A 11 20.46 0.95 26.58
C VAL A 11 19.29 1.70 25.95
N LEU A 12 19.29 3.04 26.01
CA LEU A 12 18.25 3.84 25.38
C LEU A 12 18.23 3.67 23.85
N LEU A 13 19.41 3.60 23.22
CA LEU A 13 19.53 3.32 21.79
C LEU A 13 18.99 1.93 21.44
N ALA A 14 19.26 0.92 22.27
CA ALA A 14 18.75 -0.43 22.06
C ALA A 14 17.22 -0.49 22.17
N ILE A 15 16.64 0.20 23.15
CA ILE A 15 15.18 0.33 23.28
C ILE A 15 14.59 1.06 22.07
N ALA A 16 15.16 2.20 21.68
CA ALA A 16 14.69 2.95 20.52
C ALA A 16 14.80 2.13 19.23
N THR A 17 15.89 1.37 19.07
CA THR A 17 16.08 0.44 17.94
C THR A 17 15.00 -0.63 17.92
N ALA A 18 14.71 -1.26 19.07
CA ALA A 18 13.66 -2.28 19.16
C ALA A 18 12.29 -1.72 18.78
N ILE A 19 11.94 -0.52 19.29
CA ILE A 19 10.67 0.14 18.99
C ILE A 19 10.55 0.50 17.51
N VAL A 20 11.60 1.06 16.89
CA VAL A 20 11.56 1.49 15.48
C VAL A 20 11.53 0.28 14.53
N VAL A 21 12.23 -0.81 14.85
CA VAL A 21 12.27 -2.00 14.01
C VAL A 21 10.96 -2.79 14.08
N TRP A 22 10.39 -2.89 15.29
CA TRP A 22 9.21 -3.71 15.56
C TRP A 22 8.20 -2.97 16.46
N PRO A 23 7.59 -1.87 15.99
CA PRO A 23 6.63 -1.10 16.78
C PRO A 23 5.38 -1.91 17.16
N GLN A 24 5.03 -2.93 16.36
CA GLN A 24 3.88 -3.82 16.60
C GLN A 24 3.98 -4.59 17.92
N PHE A 25 5.20 -4.98 18.33
CA PHE A 25 5.40 -5.64 19.62
C PHE A 25 4.98 -4.73 20.79
N PHE A 26 5.02 -3.42 20.59
CA PHE A 26 4.66 -2.40 21.58
C PHE A 26 3.30 -1.75 21.32
N HIS A 27 2.55 -2.20 20.30
CA HIS A 27 1.30 -1.57 19.84
C HIS A 27 1.46 -0.08 19.47
N LEU A 28 2.58 0.27 18.82
CA LEU A 28 2.91 1.64 18.44
C LEU A 28 2.80 1.90 16.93
N GLU A 29 2.56 0.88 16.12
CA GLU A 29 2.53 0.92 14.65
C GLU A 29 1.49 1.89 14.08
N GLN A 30 0.43 2.19 14.82
CA GLN A 30 -0.58 3.18 14.43
C GLN A 30 -0.49 4.49 15.23
N THR A 31 0.65 4.78 15.87
CA THR A 31 0.83 5.99 16.70
C THR A 31 1.88 6.91 16.12
N TYR A 32 1.69 8.23 16.25
CA TYR A 32 2.71 9.20 15.86
C TYR A 32 3.88 9.18 16.88
N PRO A 33 5.16 9.21 16.46
CA PRO A 33 5.67 9.28 15.08
C PRO A 33 6.00 7.90 14.46
N PHE A 34 5.66 6.80 15.13
CA PHE A 34 6.08 5.46 14.76
C PHE A 34 5.41 4.95 13.47
N ALA A 35 4.18 5.35 13.19
CA ALA A 35 3.51 5.09 11.91
C ALA A 35 4.32 5.67 10.73
N GLN A 36 4.85 6.89 10.87
CA GLN A 36 5.66 7.51 9.82
C GLN A 36 7.04 6.87 9.69
N LEU A 37 7.62 6.38 10.79
CA LEU A 37 8.93 5.73 10.76
C LEU A 37 8.87 4.33 10.16
N VAL A 38 7.84 3.55 10.51
CA VAL A 38 7.73 2.16 10.04
C VAL A 38 7.33 2.07 8.58
N SER A 39 6.66 3.10 8.02
CA SER A 39 6.29 3.11 6.60
C SER A 39 7.49 3.20 5.65
N VAL A 40 8.59 3.82 6.07
CA VAL A 40 9.81 4.03 5.24
C VAL A 40 10.99 3.17 5.71
N ARG A 41 10.78 1.86 5.83
CA ARG A 41 11.79 0.90 6.34
C ARG A 41 13.15 1.00 5.65
N GLY A 42 13.19 1.31 4.35
CA GLY A 42 14.46 1.49 3.63
C GLY A 42 15.28 2.68 4.13
N LEU A 43 14.64 3.80 4.46
CA LEU A 43 15.31 4.95 5.07
C LEU A 43 15.77 4.63 6.50
N VAL A 44 14.97 3.89 7.27
CA VAL A 44 15.37 3.39 8.60
C VAL A 44 16.61 2.51 8.51
N LEU A 45 16.66 1.58 7.54
CA LEU A 45 17.84 0.77 7.27
C LEU A 45 19.06 1.64 6.92
N GLY A 46 18.90 2.61 6.04
CA GLY A 46 19.94 3.59 5.70
C GLY A 46 20.47 4.34 6.93
N GLY A 47 19.57 4.77 7.83
CA GLY A 47 19.92 5.39 9.11
C GLY A 47 20.78 4.51 10.00
N PHE A 48 20.43 3.22 10.15
CA PHE A 48 21.25 2.27 10.89
C PHE A 48 22.62 2.06 10.23
N LEU A 49 22.69 1.95 8.91
CA LEU A 49 23.97 1.80 8.20
C LEU A 49 24.88 3.01 8.36
N ILE A 50 24.33 4.23 8.40
CA ILE A 50 25.09 5.44 8.71
C ILE A 50 25.66 5.35 10.14
N ILE A 51 24.84 4.94 11.13
CA ILE A 51 25.31 4.77 12.52
C ILE A 51 26.41 3.70 12.59
N VAL A 52 26.29 2.60 11.84
CA VAL A 52 27.33 1.57 11.72
C VAL A 52 28.64 2.17 11.23
N VAL A 53 28.63 2.94 10.13
CA VAL A 53 29.83 3.59 9.58
C VAL A 53 30.45 4.56 10.59
N LEU A 54 29.65 5.41 11.23
CA LEU A 54 30.12 6.36 12.24
C LEU A 54 30.73 5.64 13.44
N ALA A 55 30.10 4.56 13.92
CA ALA A 55 30.61 3.76 15.02
C ALA A 55 31.93 3.06 14.65
N LEU A 56 32.06 2.53 13.43
CA LEU A 56 33.32 1.97 12.92
C LEU A 56 34.44 3.01 12.90
N LEU A 57 34.16 4.23 12.46
CA LEU A 57 35.13 5.33 12.50
C LEU A 57 35.54 5.69 13.94
N LEU A 58 34.59 5.70 14.87
CA LEU A 58 34.86 5.99 16.29
C LEU A 58 35.69 4.91 16.99
N LEU A 59 35.75 3.67 16.48
CA LEU A 59 36.64 2.62 17.01
C LEU A 59 38.13 2.99 16.89
N PHE A 60 38.51 3.87 15.96
CA PHE A 60 39.89 4.36 15.87
C PHE A 60 40.26 5.28 17.04
N ALA A 61 39.28 5.96 17.65
CA ALA A 61 39.48 6.79 18.83
C ALA A 61 39.57 5.92 20.10
N ARG A 62 40.80 5.64 20.55
CA ARG A 62 41.10 4.83 21.76
C ARG A 62 40.19 5.10 22.97
N PRO A 63 39.90 6.34 23.39
CA PRO A 63 39.06 6.58 24.57
C PRO A 63 37.58 6.21 24.37
N LEU A 64 37.09 6.14 23.12
CA LEU A 64 35.68 5.92 22.80
C LEU A 64 35.36 4.48 22.36
N ARG A 65 36.38 3.63 22.20
CA ARG A 65 36.23 2.27 21.64
C ARG A 65 35.11 1.44 22.24
N GLY A 66 35.00 1.39 23.57
CA GLY A 66 33.97 0.59 24.23
C GLY A 66 32.55 1.09 23.92
N PHE A 67 32.36 2.41 23.89
CA PHE A 67 31.09 3.04 23.54
C PHE A 67 30.76 2.88 22.05
N ALA A 68 31.76 3.08 21.17
CA ALA A 68 31.59 2.88 19.74
C ALA A 68 31.23 1.43 19.41
N ALA A 69 31.87 0.45 20.07
CA ALA A 69 31.55 -0.96 19.89
C ALA A 69 30.12 -1.30 20.33
N SER A 70 29.63 -0.74 21.44
CA SER A 70 28.26 -1.01 21.89
C SER A 70 27.21 -0.39 20.96
N VAL A 71 27.42 0.83 20.49
CA VAL A 71 26.58 1.48 19.47
C VAL A 71 26.59 0.68 18.15
N LEU A 72 27.78 0.23 17.72
CA LEU A 72 27.93 -0.59 16.51
C LEU A 72 27.10 -1.88 16.59
N ILE A 73 27.15 -2.59 17.72
CA ILE A 73 26.37 -3.83 17.91
C ILE A 73 24.88 -3.54 17.78
N VAL A 74 24.37 -2.52 18.47
CA VAL A 74 22.94 -2.17 18.44
C VAL A 74 22.51 -1.78 17.01
N ALA A 75 23.30 -0.96 16.32
CA ALA A 75 22.99 -0.54 14.96
C ALA A 75 23.03 -1.70 13.96
N LEU A 76 23.98 -2.64 14.10
CA LEU A 76 24.02 -3.85 13.28
C LEU A 76 22.82 -4.76 13.53
N LEU A 77 22.37 -4.90 14.78
CA LEU A 77 21.16 -5.65 15.11
C LEU A 77 19.92 -5.00 14.48
N GLY A 78 19.78 -3.68 14.59
CA GLY A 78 18.70 -2.93 13.96
C GLY A 78 18.70 -3.07 12.44
N ALA A 79 19.84 -2.84 11.79
CA ALA A 79 19.99 -3.00 10.34
C ALA A 79 19.68 -4.43 9.88
N SER A 80 20.20 -5.43 10.59
CA SER A 80 19.99 -6.84 10.24
C SER A 80 18.52 -7.23 10.37
N ALA A 81 17.86 -6.82 11.45
CA ALA A 81 16.45 -7.10 11.65
C ALA A 81 15.57 -6.43 10.58
N THR A 82 15.80 -5.16 10.26
CA THR A 82 15.08 -4.46 9.18
C THR A 82 15.32 -5.13 7.81
N ALA A 83 16.57 -5.53 7.52
CA ALA A 83 16.90 -6.23 6.28
C ALA A 83 16.25 -7.62 6.19
N LEU A 84 16.17 -8.36 7.29
CA LEU A 84 15.50 -9.67 7.33
C LEU A 84 13.99 -9.57 7.14
N ILE A 85 13.35 -8.56 7.76
CA ILE A 85 11.93 -8.27 7.52
C ILE A 85 11.70 -7.99 6.03
N GLY A 86 12.56 -7.17 5.41
CA GLY A 86 12.44 -6.88 3.99
C GLY A 86 12.69 -8.09 3.09
N ALA A 87 13.69 -8.91 3.41
CA ALA A 87 13.97 -10.14 2.68
C ALA A 87 12.80 -11.13 2.71
N GLY A 88 12.03 -11.18 3.81
CA GLY A 88 10.83 -12.00 3.91
C GLY A 88 9.67 -11.53 3.03
N ARG A 89 9.63 -10.25 2.64
CA ARG A 89 8.59 -9.63 1.81
C ARG A 89 8.99 -9.48 0.34
N GLY A 90 10.30 -9.56 0.07
CA GLY A 90 10.92 -9.42 -1.24
C GLY A 90 11.20 -7.97 -1.65
N PHE A 91 12.18 -7.80 -2.54
CA PHE A 91 12.74 -6.50 -2.98
C PHE A 91 12.34 -6.09 -4.41
N GLY A 92 11.33 -6.75 -4.97
CA GLY A 92 10.75 -6.41 -6.25
C GLY A 92 10.95 -7.48 -7.32
N ALA A 93 9.86 -7.87 -7.97
CA ALA A 93 9.88 -8.57 -9.26
C ALA A 93 9.66 -7.53 -10.37
N THR A 94 10.34 -7.72 -11.51
CA THR A 94 10.31 -6.74 -12.62
C THR A 94 9.30 -7.08 -13.71
N ALA A 95 8.64 -8.24 -13.61
CA ALA A 95 7.66 -8.69 -14.60
C ALA A 95 6.61 -9.58 -13.94
N LEU A 96 5.40 -9.53 -14.50
CA LEU A 96 4.34 -10.47 -14.19
C LEU A 96 4.51 -11.74 -15.03
N PRO A 97 4.06 -12.91 -14.53
CA PRO A 97 3.89 -14.10 -15.36
C PRO A 97 2.90 -13.83 -16.49
N GLU A 98 2.90 -14.69 -17.52
CA GLU A 98 1.85 -14.64 -18.55
C GLU A 98 0.47 -14.85 -17.91
N LYS A 99 -0.55 -14.16 -18.44
CA LYS A 99 -1.93 -14.40 -18.03
C LYS A 99 -2.35 -15.79 -18.47
N THR A 100 -3.07 -16.47 -17.60
CA THR A 100 -3.86 -17.65 -17.97
C THR A 100 -5.29 -17.22 -18.29
N ASP A 101 -6.08 -18.12 -18.86
CA ASP A 101 -7.50 -17.88 -19.17
C ASP A 101 -8.35 -17.59 -17.92
N SER A 102 -7.90 -18.04 -16.74
CA SER A 102 -8.57 -17.81 -15.45
C SER A 102 -7.98 -16.67 -14.63
N SER A 103 -6.84 -16.12 -15.07
CA SER A 103 -6.13 -15.11 -14.28
C SER A 103 -6.87 -13.78 -14.27
N VAL A 104 -6.90 -13.15 -13.11
CA VAL A 104 -7.37 -11.77 -12.94
C VAL A 104 -6.16 -10.89 -12.66
N ARG A 105 -6.00 -9.82 -13.45
CA ARG A 105 -5.03 -8.76 -13.19
C ARG A 105 -5.71 -7.54 -12.61
N VAL A 106 -5.19 -7.10 -11.47
CA VAL A 106 -5.69 -5.93 -10.74
C VAL A 106 -4.62 -4.86 -10.76
N LEU A 107 -4.99 -3.68 -11.25
CA LEU A 107 -4.15 -2.48 -11.26
C LEU A 107 -4.71 -1.50 -10.22
N THR A 108 -3.83 -0.91 -9.42
CA THR A 108 -4.19 0.26 -8.60
C THR A 108 -3.18 1.38 -8.77
N TRP A 109 -3.68 2.60 -8.85
CA TRP A 109 -2.86 3.80 -9.03
C TRP A 109 -3.59 5.04 -8.54
N ASN A 110 -3.13 5.62 -7.43
CA ASN A 110 -3.53 6.98 -7.06
C ASN A 110 -2.98 7.97 -8.10
N THR A 111 -3.86 8.69 -8.79
CA THR A 111 -3.46 9.54 -9.92
C THR A 111 -3.08 10.96 -9.52
N ALA A 112 -3.15 11.29 -8.22
CA ALA A 112 -2.91 12.64 -7.69
C ALA A 112 -3.74 13.70 -8.44
N GLY A 113 -5.03 13.42 -8.64
CA GLY A 113 -5.89 14.21 -9.51
C GLY A 113 -5.58 14.01 -10.99
N GLU A 114 -5.29 15.13 -11.67
CA GLU A 114 -5.02 15.17 -13.11
C GLU A 114 -3.54 15.00 -13.46
N ALA A 115 -2.69 14.60 -12.49
CA ALA A 115 -1.25 14.49 -12.72
C ALA A 115 -0.90 13.42 -13.77
N VAL A 116 -1.74 12.41 -13.92
CA VAL A 116 -1.64 11.37 -14.96
C VAL A 116 -2.76 11.57 -15.99
N SER A 117 -2.39 11.73 -17.26
CA SER A 117 -3.37 11.83 -18.34
C SER A 117 -4.13 10.52 -18.55
N ALA A 118 -5.39 10.60 -18.99
CA ALA A 118 -6.20 9.43 -19.32
C ALA A 118 -5.55 8.52 -20.38
N ASP A 119 -4.84 9.09 -21.36
CA ASP A 119 -4.13 8.32 -22.40
C ASP A 119 -3.05 7.42 -21.79
N VAL A 120 -2.27 7.96 -20.84
CA VAL A 120 -1.25 7.20 -20.12
C VAL A 120 -1.88 6.09 -19.28
N ILE A 121 -2.99 6.38 -18.59
CA ILE A 121 -3.70 5.37 -17.78
C ILE A 121 -4.25 4.26 -18.69
N ALA A 122 -4.93 4.60 -19.78
CA ALA A 122 -5.47 3.64 -20.74
C ALA A 122 -4.35 2.77 -21.35
N GLN A 123 -3.23 3.37 -21.74
CA GLN A 123 -2.08 2.62 -22.25
C GLN A 123 -1.51 1.66 -21.20
N ARG A 124 -1.41 2.07 -19.93
CA ARG A 124 -0.94 1.18 -18.85
C ARG A 124 -1.90 0.03 -18.59
N ILE A 125 -3.22 0.26 -18.64
CA ILE A 125 -4.23 -0.79 -18.53
C ILE A 125 -4.06 -1.83 -19.65
N LEU A 126 -3.83 -1.38 -20.88
CA LEU A 126 -3.62 -2.25 -22.04
C LEU A 126 -2.29 -3.01 -21.97
N ASP A 127 -1.18 -2.31 -21.69
CA ASP A 127 0.16 -2.90 -21.56
C ASP A 127 0.17 -4.02 -20.52
N GLN A 128 -0.59 -3.83 -19.44
CA GLN A 128 -0.68 -4.76 -18.32
C GLN A 128 -1.85 -5.73 -18.42
N GLY A 129 -2.76 -5.58 -19.39
CA GLY A 129 -3.95 -6.41 -19.54
C GLY A 129 -4.80 -6.50 -18.26
N ALA A 130 -5.02 -5.36 -17.60
CA ALA A 130 -5.75 -5.30 -16.33
C ALA A 130 -7.27 -5.50 -16.53
N ASP A 131 -7.88 -6.26 -15.62
CA ASP A 131 -9.31 -6.57 -15.63
C ASP A 131 -10.07 -5.77 -14.56
N VAL A 132 -9.39 -5.40 -13.47
CA VAL A 132 -9.91 -4.50 -12.43
C VAL A 132 -8.90 -3.38 -12.23
N VAL A 133 -9.38 -2.14 -12.24
CA VAL A 133 -8.54 -0.94 -12.11
C VAL A 133 -9.13 -0.04 -11.03
N ALA A 134 -8.40 0.17 -9.94
CA ALA A 134 -8.78 1.08 -8.86
C ALA A 134 -7.94 2.37 -8.92
N LEU A 135 -8.62 3.50 -9.11
CA LEU A 135 -8.00 4.82 -9.30
C LEU A 135 -8.49 5.80 -8.23
N PRO A 136 -7.87 5.80 -7.03
CA PRO A 136 -8.01 6.90 -6.08
C PRO A 136 -7.61 8.24 -6.72
N GLU A 137 -8.30 9.30 -6.32
CA GLU A 137 -8.13 10.65 -6.84
C GLU A 137 -8.42 10.84 -8.34
N THR A 138 -9.18 9.92 -8.94
CA THR A 138 -9.65 10.05 -10.32
C THR A 138 -11.14 10.32 -10.38
N THR A 139 -11.51 11.33 -11.16
CA THR A 139 -12.90 11.71 -11.41
C THR A 139 -13.62 10.74 -12.36
N GLU A 140 -14.96 10.67 -12.27
CA GLU A 140 -15.78 9.88 -13.21
C GLU A 140 -15.50 10.23 -14.68
N GLU A 141 -15.43 11.52 -15.03
CA GLU A 141 -15.20 11.99 -16.41
C GLU A 141 -13.91 11.42 -17.01
N VAL A 142 -12.83 11.40 -16.23
CA VAL A 142 -11.56 10.78 -16.63
C VAL A 142 -11.72 9.28 -16.82
N GLY A 143 -12.45 8.60 -15.93
CA GLY A 143 -12.81 7.18 -16.06
C GLY A 143 -13.57 6.86 -17.33
N GLU A 144 -14.61 7.64 -17.66
CA GLU A 144 -15.39 7.50 -18.90
C GLU A 144 -14.52 7.68 -20.14
N ARG A 145 -13.63 8.68 -20.13
CA ARG A 145 -12.68 8.91 -21.22
C ARG A 145 -11.75 7.71 -21.41
N ILE A 146 -11.21 7.14 -20.32
CA ILE A 146 -10.41 5.91 -20.35
C ILE A 146 -11.23 4.77 -20.96
N ALA A 147 -12.45 4.53 -20.49
CA ALA A 147 -13.30 3.45 -21.00
C ALA A 147 -13.63 3.59 -22.49
N ILE A 148 -13.84 4.82 -22.98
CA ILE A 148 -14.04 5.10 -24.42
C ILE A 148 -12.80 4.69 -25.22
N MET A 149 -11.60 5.11 -24.77
CA MET A 149 -10.33 4.76 -25.43
C MET A 149 -10.07 3.25 -25.43
N LEU A 150 -10.30 2.59 -24.29
CA LEU A 150 -10.10 1.14 -24.16
C LEU A 150 -11.06 0.34 -25.03
N ARG A 151 -12.33 0.78 -25.13
CA ARG A 151 -13.32 0.19 -26.04
C ARG A 151 -12.87 0.25 -27.50
N GLU A 152 -12.29 1.37 -27.94
CA GLU A 152 -11.77 1.53 -29.31
C GLU A 152 -10.61 0.58 -29.61
N GLN A 153 -9.90 0.13 -28.58
CA GLN A 153 -8.79 -0.82 -28.68
C GLN A 153 -9.20 -2.28 -28.39
N GLY A 154 -10.50 -2.55 -28.24
CA GLY A 154 -11.03 -3.90 -28.02
C GLY A 154 -10.93 -4.42 -26.58
N HIS A 155 -10.68 -3.54 -25.60
CA HIS A 155 -10.60 -3.87 -24.17
C HIS A 155 -11.66 -3.09 -23.36
N PRO A 156 -12.97 -3.22 -23.65
CA PRO A 156 -14.00 -2.41 -22.99
C PRO A 156 -13.99 -2.59 -21.47
N MET A 157 -14.37 -1.55 -20.72
CA MET A 157 -14.52 -1.61 -19.26
C MET A 157 -15.75 -0.82 -18.80
N TRP A 158 -16.41 -1.31 -17.75
CA TRP A 158 -17.46 -0.60 -17.02
C TRP A 158 -16.84 0.39 -16.05
N VAL A 159 -17.42 1.59 -15.93
CA VAL A 159 -16.94 2.64 -15.02
C VAL A 159 -17.88 2.75 -13.84
N HIS A 160 -17.29 2.79 -12.65
CA HIS A 160 -17.97 3.04 -11.39
C HIS A 160 -17.22 4.11 -10.62
N HIS A 161 -17.93 4.93 -9.85
CA HIS A 161 -17.29 5.96 -9.04
C HIS A 161 -18.06 6.21 -7.74
N VAL A 162 -17.37 6.81 -6.77
CA VAL A 162 -17.98 7.48 -5.62
C VAL A 162 -17.32 8.84 -5.48
N GLN A 163 -18.15 9.87 -5.27
CA GLN A 163 -17.71 11.24 -5.01
C GLN A 163 -18.30 11.72 -3.69
N PHE A 164 -17.44 12.24 -2.81
CA PHE A 164 -17.89 13.02 -1.67
C PHE A 164 -18.17 14.47 -2.08
N ARG A 165 -19.19 15.07 -1.47
CA ARG A 165 -19.59 16.46 -1.68
C ARG A 165 -19.83 16.80 -3.17
N PRO A 166 -20.70 16.05 -3.88
CA PRO A 166 -20.98 16.28 -5.29
C PRO A 166 -21.64 17.64 -5.57
N ASP A 167 -22.16 18.32 -4.55
CA ASP A 167 -22.68 19.68 -4.61
C ASP A 167 -21.60 20.75 -4.79
N VAL A 168 -20.34 20.43 -4.47
CA VAL A 168 -19.21 21.34 -4.62
C VAL A 168 -18.64 21.23 -6.04
N GLN A 169 -18.95 22.23 -6.88
CA GLN A 169 -18.33 22.35 -8.20
C GLN A 169 -16.81 22.50 -8.08
N ASP A 170 -16.08 21.79 -8.94
CA ASP A 170 -14.61 21.78 -8.99
C ASP A 170 -13.96 21.47 -7.64
N GLY A 171 -14.57 20.57 -6.86
CA GLY A 171 -14.01 20.07 -5.61
C GLY A 171 -12.69 19.30 -5.82
N PRO A 172 -11.88 19.12 -4.76
CA PRO A 172 -10.65 18.33 -4.83
C PRO A 172 -10.90 16.93 -5.41
N GLN A 173 -10.01 16.50 -6.30
CA GLN A 173 -10.05 15.19 -6.92
C GLN A 173 -9.85 14.07 -5.89
N SER A 174 -9.19 14.36 -4.77
CA SER A 174 -9.09 13.43 -3.63
C SER A 174 -10.42 13.04 -3.00
N TRP A 175 -11.50 13.78 -3.29
CA TRP A 175 -12.88 13.41 -2.92
C TRP A 175 -13.54 12.46 -3.91
N GLN A 176 -12.77 11.85 -4.81
CA GLN A 176 -13.28 10.94 -5.84
C GLN A 176 -12.39 9.70 -5.95
N THR A 177 -13.04 8.55 -6.12
CA THR A 177 -12.37 7.29 -6.46
C THR A 177 -13.16 6.65 -7.59
N THR A 178 -12.46 6.26 -8.64
CA THR A 178 -13.02 5.62 -9.83
C THR A 178 -12.52 4.19 -9.95
N VAL A 179 -13.39 3.29 -10.40
CA VAL A 179 -13.08 1.88 -10.64
C VAL A 179 -13.50 1.51 -12.05
N LEU A 180 -12.62 0.79 -12.76
CA LEU A 180 -12.95 0.17 -14.04
C LEU A 180 -12.93 -1.34 -13.92
N VAL A 181 -13.96 -2.02 -14.44
CA VAL A 181 -14.09 -3.49 -14.40
C VAL A 181 -14.34 -4.04 -15.79
N ALA A 182 -13.58 -5.05 -16.20
CA ALA A 182 -13.75 -5.73 -17.48
C ALA A 182 -15.10 -6.46 -17.55
N PRO A 183 -15.85 -6.37 -18.67
CA PRO A 183 -17.14 -7.03 -18.82
C PRO A 183 -17.11 -8.56 -18.66
N ASP A 184 -15.96 -9.19 -18.92
CA ASP A 184 -15.78 -10.63 -18.76
C ASP A 184 -15.85 -11.08 -17.29
N LEU A 185 -15.71 -10.16 -16.33
CA LEU A 185 -15.91 -10.42 -14.89
C LEU A 185 -17.37 -10.29 -14.45
N GLY A 186 -18.29 -9.94 -15.35
CA GLY A 186 -19.70 -9.72 -15.06
C GLY A 186 -20.07 -8.25 -14.82
N GLU A 187 -21.34 -8.02 -14.47
CA GLU A 187 -21.86 -6.70 -14.15
C GLU A 187 -21.79 -6.44 -12.64
N TYR A 188 -21.35 -5.23 -12.27
CA TYR A 188 -21.18 -4.82 -10.88
C TYR A 188 -22.06 -3.62 -10.54
N SER A 189 -22.44 -3.52 -9.26
CA SER A 189 -23.16 -2.37 -8.73
C SER A 189 -22.45 -1.80 -7.50
N VAL A 190 -22.37 -0.47 -7.44
CA VAL A 190 -21.87 0.25 -6.26
C VAL A 190 -22.95 0.22 -5.19
N ILE A 191 -22.61 -0.22 -3.97
CA ILE A 191 -23.56 -0.25 -2.85
C ILE A 191 -24.01 1.16 -2.44
N GLU A 192 -25.28 1.30 -2.06
CA GLU A 192 -25.87 2.61 -1.73
C GLU A 192 -25.23 3.27 -0.51
N SER A 193 -24.84 2.50 0.51
CA SER A 193 -24.22 3.02 1.74
C SER A 193 -22.85 3.67 1.52
N ALA A 194 -22.16 3.27 0.44
CA ALA A 194 -20.93 3.93 0.01
C ALA A 194 -21.22 5.27 -0.69
N LYS A 195 -22.39 5.41 -1.34
CA LYS A 195 -22.81 6.61 -2.08
C LYS A 195 -23.41 7.70 -1.19
N ASP A 196 -24.17 7.33 -0.16
CA ASP A 196 -24.79 8.29 0.76
C ASP A 196 -23.88 8.68 1.95
N GLY A 197 -22.70 8.05 2.05
CA GLY A 197 -21.68 8.35 3.05
C GLY A 197 -22.01 7.82 4.45
N THR A 198 -23.01 6.96 4.59
CA THR A 198 -23.40 6.39 5.90
C THR A 198 -22.43 5.32 6.41
N SER A 199 -21.69 4.66 5.50
CA SER A 199 -20.61 3.73 5.82
C SER A 199 -19.56 3.73 4.69
N ASN A 200 -18.45 4.45 4.91
CA ASN A 200 -17.30 4.56 4.01
C ASN A 200 -16.05 4.97 4.82
N THR A 201 -14.87 5.05 4.20
CA THR A 201 -13.74 5.84 4.73
C THR A 201 -14.17 7.30 4.93
N GLY A 202 -13.68 7.95 5.99
CA GLY A 202 -14.34 9.16 6.50
C GLY A 202 -14.00 10.46 5.76
N SER A 203 -12.80 10.61 5.22
CA SER A 203 -12.35 11.89 4.61
C SER A 203 -12.29 11.85 3.08
N VAL A 204 -12.00 10.68 2.53
CA VAL A 204 -11.85 10.42 1.09
C VAL A 204 -12.62 9.14 0.77
N PRO A 205 -13.25 9.00 -0.41
CA PRO A 205 -14.18 7.90 -0.66
C PRO A 205 -13.47 6.61 -1.09
N SER A 206 -13.92 5.50 -0.54
CA SER A 206 -13.73 4.17 -1.11
C SER A 206 -14.97 3.74 -1.92
N VAL A 207 -14.83 2.77 -2.82
CA VAL A 207 -15.93 2.21 -3.64
C VAL A 207 -16.07 0.73 -3.33
N VAL A 208 -17.28 0.26 -3.02
CA VAL A 208 -17.57 -1.17 -2.85
C VAL A 208 -18.51 -1.62 -3.97
N LEU A 209 -18.03 -2.56 -4.78
CA LEU A 209 -18.72 -3.14 -5.92
C LEU A 209 -19.09 -4.58 -5.63
N MET A 210 -20.38 -4.90 -5.78
CA MET A 210 -20.89 -6.27 -5.68
C MET A 210 -21.34 -6.76 -7.06
N PRO A 211 -21.06 -8.03 -7.41
CA PRO A 211 -21.56 -8.62 -8.64
C PRO A 211 -23.09 -8.71 -8.61
N ILE A 212 -23.75 -8.34 -9.71
CA ILE A 212 -25.21 -8.28 -9.79
C ILE A 212 -25.85 -9.67 -9.85
N ASP A 213 -25.20 -10.61 -10.53
CA ASP A 213 -25.63 -12.01 -10.63
C ASP A 213 -25.17 -12.87 -9.44
N GLY A 214 -24.32 -12.32 -8.57
CA GLY A 214 -23.73 -13.00 -7.42
C GLY A 214 -22.53 -13.88 -7.76
N GLU A 215 -22.01 -13.82 -8.99
CA GLU A 215 -20.81 -14.55 -9.41
C GLU A 215 -19.59 -13.61 -9.44
N GLY A 216 -18.48 -14.03 -8.82
CA GLY A 216 -17.25 -13.27 -8.74
C GLY A 216 -17.00 -12.57 -7.40
N PRO A 217 -15.83 -11.92 -7.25
CA PRO A 217 -15.40 -11.30 -6.00
C PRO A 217 -16.17 -9.99 -5.75
N THR A 218 -16.42 -9.67 -4.48
CA THR A 218 -16.71 -8.27 -4.12
C THR A 218 -15.42 -7.46 -4.31
N ILE A 219 -15.48 -6.38 -5.10
CA ILE A 219 -14.33 -5.52 -5.37
C ILE A 219 -14.45 -4.26 -4.53
N VAL A 220 -13.38 -3.91 -3.81
CA VAL A 220 -13.33 -2.72 -2.96
C VAL A 220 -12.17 -1.83 -3.40
N ALA A 221 -12.46 -0.69 -4.02
CA ALA A 221 -11.45 0.33 -4.27
C ALA A 221 -11.24 1.17 -3.03
N VAL A 222 -10.05 1.09 -2.45
CA VAL A 222 -9.72 1.69 -1.15
C VAL A 222 -9.07 3.05 -1.33
N HIS A 223 -9.52 4.03 -0.54
CA HIS A 223 -8.78 5.27 -0.33
C HIS A 223 -8.92 5.67 1.14
N ALA A 224 -7.85 5.53 1.92
CA ALA A 224 -7.81 5.99 3.31
C ALA A 224 -7.12 7.36 3.41
N VAL A 225 -7.50 8.17 4.40
CA VAL A 225 -6.80 9.43 4.66
C VAL A 225 -5.34 9.18 5.07
N ALA A 226 -4.43 10.10 4.73
CA ALA A 226 -3.04 9.98 5.14
C ALA A 226 -2.86 10.06 6.68
N PRO A 227 -1.89 9.34 7.28
CA PRO A 227 -1.60 9.41 8.72
C PRO A 227 -0.84 10.69 9.07
N ARG A 228 -1.44 11.86 8.82
CA ARG A 228 -0.92 13.15 9.30
C ARG A 228 -1.18 13.26 10.81
N MET A 229 -0.39 14.08 11.51
CA MET A 229 -0.48 14.18 12.98
C MET A 229 -1.91 14.50 13.45
N GLU A 230 -2.60 15.36 12.71
CA GLU A 230 -3.98 15.80 12.92
C GLU A 230 -5.05 14.78 12.48
N GLU A 231 -4.70 13.82 11.62
CA GLU A 231 -5.62 12.85 11.00
C GLU A 231 -5.45 11.43 11.55
N MET A 232 -4.49 11.19 12.46
CA MET A 232 -4.19 9.85 13.01
C MET A 232 -5.43 9.07 13.48
N GLN A 233 -6.37 9.72 14.18
CA GLN A 233 -7.58 9.04 14.66
C GLN A 233 -8.53 8.68 13.52
N GLN A 234 -8.65 9.53 12.51
CA GLN A 234 -9.49 9.27 11.35
C GLN A 234 -8.87 8.15 10.51
N TRP A 235 -7.56 8.18 10.29
CA TRP A 235 -6.83 7.14 9.60
C TRP A 235 -6.97 5.77 10.27
N GLN A 236 -6.87 5.69 11.61
CA GLN A 236 -7.14 4.45 12.35
C GLN A 236 -8.57 3.93 12.14
N THR A 237 -9.54 4.85 12.10
CA THR A 237 -10.95 4.51 11.85
C THR A 237 -11.14 3.98 10.42
N ASP A 238 -10.51 4.62 9.44
CA ASP A 238 -10.52 4.21 8.04
C ASP A 238 -9.92 2.80 7.88
N LEU A 239 -8.77 2.51 8.52
CA LEU A 239 -8.16 1.18 8.49
C LEU A 239 -9.04 0.10 9.12
N GLN A 240 -9.74 0.41 10.21
CA GLN A 240 -10.70 -0.53 10.80
C GLN A 240 -11.87 -0.79 9.84
N TRP A 241 -12.41 0.26 9.22
CA TRP A 241 -13.48 0.12 8.23
C TRP A 241 -13.05 -0.73 7.03
N ILE A 242 -11.83 -0.55 6.54
CA ILE A 242 -11.24 -1.36 5.45
C ILE A 242 -11.12 -2.83 5.88
N ALA A 243 -10.69 -3.10 7.12
CA ALA A 243 -10.64 -4.48 7.65
C ALA A 243 -12.02 -5.14 7.66
N ASP A 244 -13.07 -4.38 7.98
CA ASP A 244 -14.46 -4.85 7.96
C ASP A 244 -14.98 -5.12 6.54
N GLN A 245 -14.34 -4.54 5.50
CA GLN A 245 -14.69 -4.80 4.09
C GLN A 245 -14.13 -6.12 3.54
N CYS A 246 -13.27 -6.82 4.30
CA CYS A 246 -12.85 -8.18 3.95
C CYS A 246 -13.24 -9.20 5.02
N PRO A 247 -14.54 -9.53 5.16
CA PRO A 247 -14.99 -10.66 5.95
C PRO A 247 -14.66 -12.00 5.24
N GLN A 248 -15.12 -13.12 5.80
CA GLN A 248 -15.07 -14.41 5.09
C GLN A 248 -15.89 -14.33 3.80
N GLY A 249 -15.31 -14.76 2.68
CA GLY A 249 -15.95 -14.77 1.37
C GLY A 249 -14.96 -14.43 0.26
N ASP A 250 -15.49 -14.08 -0.91
CA ASP A 250 -14.70 -13.76 -2.10
C ASP A 250 -14.53 -12.25 -2.26
N PHE A 251 -13.31 -11.76 -2.01
CA PHE A 251 -13.00 -10.33 -1.95
C PHE A 251 -11.66 -10.00 -2.61
N ILE A 252 -11.65 -8.87 -3.33
CA ILE A 252 -10.44 -8.20 -3.82
C ILE A 252 -10.53 -6.74 -3.39
N LEU A 253 -9.59 -6.27 -2.58
CA LEU A 253 -9.43 -4.86 -2.22
C LEU A 253 -8.23 -4.30 -2.99
N ALA A 254 -8.34 -3.11 -3.57
CA ALA A 254 -7.25 -2.48 -4.31
C ALA A 254 -7.28 -0.96 -4.14
N GLY A 255 -6.16 -0.30 -3.85
CA GLY A 255 -6.20 1.14 -3.63
C GLY A 255 -5.02 1.70 -2.86
N ASP A 256 -5.18 2.96 -2.45
CA ASP A 256 -4.27 3.67 -1.55
C ASP A 256 -4.77 3.52 -0.11
N PHE A 257 -4.09 2.69 0.67
CA PHE A 257 -4.45 2.43 2.07
C PHE A 257 -3.82 3.47 2.99
N ASN A 258 -2.94 4.34 2.47
CA ASN A 258 -2.09 5.24 3.24
C ASN A 258 -1.39 4.52 4.42
N ALA A 259 -1.15 3.22 4.25
CA ALA A 259 -0.68 2.32 5.29
C ALA A 259 0.09 1.16 4.70
N THR A 260 1.12 0.71 5.40
CA THR A 260 1.85 -0.51 5.04
C THR A 260 1.29 -1.70 5.83
N ILE A 261 1.62 -2.94 5.44
CA ILE A 261 1.26 -4.15 6.21
C ILE A 261 1.76 -4.12 7.67
N ASP A 262 2.74 -3.28 7.99
CA ASP A 262 3.17 -3.06 9.35
C ASP A 262 2.11 -2.38 10.22
N HIS A 263 1.38 -1.42 9.66
CA HIS A 263 0.28 -0.72 10.35
C HIS A 263 -0.95 -1.61 10.52
N MET A 264 -1.13 -2.57 9.61
CA MET A 264 -2.30 -3.46 9.56
C MET A 264 -2.14 -4.72 10.42
N ALA A 265 -0.99 -4.93 11.07
CA ALA A 265 -0.66 -6.15 11.81
C ALA A 265 -1.70 -6.55 12.89
N GLY A 266 -2.42 -5.58 13.47
CA GLY A 266 -3.48 -5.82 14.45
C GLY A 266 -4.89 -6.00 13.85
N LEU A 267 -5.03 -5.90 12.53
CA LEU A 267 -6.32 -5.89 11.81
C LEU A 267 -6.60 -7.18 11.03
N GLY A 268 -5.61 -8.08 10.96
CA GLY A 268 -5.74 -9.37 10.30
C GLY A 268 -6.52 -10.40 11.11
N VAL A 269 -7.30 -11.24 10.43
CA VAL A 269 -8.08 -12.35 10.98
C VAL A 269 -7.67 -13.64 10.28
N GLU A 270 -7.49 -14.73 11.04
CA GLU A 270 -7.14 -16.07 10.50
C GLU A 270 -5.97 -16.09 9.50
N GLY A 271 -4.94 -15.26 9.76
CA GLY A 271 -3.76 -15.15 8.92
C GLY A 271 -3.94 -14.29 7.66
N GLY A 272 -4.97 -13.44 7.63
CA GLY A 272 -5.03 -12.25 6.79
C GLY A 272 -4.08 -11.15 7.29
N ASP A 273 -3.71 -10.25 6.39
CA ASP A 273 -2.95 -9.02 6.70
C ASP A 273 -3.90 -7.86 7.03
N ILE A 274 -5.14 -7.89 6.52
CA ILE A 274 -6.26 -7.01 6.90
C ILE A 274 -7.60 -7.74 6.69
N GLY A 275 -8.41 -7.84 7.74
CA GLY A 275 -9.56 -8.77 7.72
C GLY A 275 -9.11 -10.19 7.37
N TYR A 276 -9.87 -10.88 6.52
CA TYR A 276 -9.50 -12.21 5.99
C TYR A 276 -8.58 -12.14 4.75
N CYS A 277 -8.28 -10.95 4.24
CA CYS A 277 -7.53 -10.74 3.02
C CYS A 277 -6.02 -10.69 3.28
N ARG A 278 -5.23 -11.10 2.30
CA ARG A 278 -3.76 -11.13 2.35
C ARG A 278 -3.18 -10.20 1.29
N ASP A 279 -2.06 -9.56 1.63
CA ASP A 279 -1.36 -8.65 0.71
C ASP A 279 -0.66 -9.41 -0.41
N VAL A 280 -1.05 -9.14 -1.64
CA VAL A 280 -0.58 -9.87 -2.81
C VAL A 280 0.89 -9.55 -3.10
N ALA A 281 1.31 -8.29 -2.92
CA ALA A 281 2.67 -7.84 -3.18
C ALA A 281 3.69 -8.50 -2.22
N ALA A 282 3.39 -8.57 -0.92
CA ALA A 282 4.23 -9.22 0.08
C ALA A 282 4.36 -10.73 -0.13
N ARG A 283 3.35 -11.38 -0.72
CA ARG A 283 3.40 -12.82 -1.03
C ARG A 283 4.09 -13.16 -2.34
N THR A 284 4.25 -12.19 -3.23
CA THR A 284 4.84 -12.39 -4.56
C THR A 284 6.18 -11.68 -4.72
N GLY A 285 6.73 -11.12 -3.63
CA GLY A 285 8.10 -10.63 -3.58
C GLY A 285 8.30 -9.12 -3.81
N ASN A 286 7.22 -8.32 -3.78
CA ASN A 286 7.27 -6.86 -3.92
C ASN A 286 6.88 -6.10 -2.63
N GLY A 287 6.75 -6.78 -1.48
CA GLY A 287 6.16 -6.17 -0.27
C GLY A 287 7.00 -5.09 0.43
N VAL A 288 8.20 -4.76 -0.08
CA VAL A 288 8.98 -3.57 0.37
C VAL A 288 9.12 -2.51 -0.70
N THR A 289 8.64 -2.77 -1.92
CA THR A 289 8.78 -1.85 -3.05
C THR A 289 7.80 -0.71 -2.87
N GLY A 290 8.32 0.47 -2.51
CA GLY A 290 7.49 1.63 -2.22
C GLY A 290 6.80 2.20 -3.45
N THR A 291 5.49 2.39 -3.31
CA THR A 291 4.64 3.04 -4.31
C THR A 291 4.67 4.56 -4.15
N TRP A 292 4.91 5.07 -2.94
CA TRP A 292 4.99 6.50 -2.64
C TRP A 292 6.23 6.88 -1.79
N PRO A 293 6.84 8.06 -1.98
CA PRO A 293 6.64 8.94 -3.12
C PRO A 293 7.41 8.43 -4.34
N SER A 294 6.89 8.71 -5.53
CA SER A 294 7.53 8.40 -6.81
C SER A 294 8.84 9.17 -7.04
N SER A 295 9.04 10.28 -6.31
CA SER A 295 10.26 11.10 -6.36
C SER A 295 11.49 10.47 -5.70
N LEU A 296 11.30 9.45 -4.85
CA LEU A 296 12.39 8.67 -4.24
C LEU A 296 12.53 7.31 -4.92
N PRO A 297 13.70 6.66 -4.90
CA PRO A 297 13.84 5.27 -5.33
C PRO A 297 12.83 4.36 -4.61
N PRO A 298 12.23 3.34 -5.26
CA PRO A 298 11.17 2.52 -4.66
C PRO A 298 11.53 1.95 -3.28
N LEU A 299 12.76 1.47 -3.09
CA LEU A 299 13.22 0.92 -1.81
C LEU A 299 13.37 1.96 -0.69
N ALA A 300 13.30 3.26 -0.99
CA ALA A 300 13.28 4.35 -0.01
C ALA A 300 11.86 4.90 0.23
N GLY A 301 10.88 4.47 -0.57
CA GLY A 301 9.48 4.82 -0.42
C GLY A 301 8.73 3.88 0.53
N ALA A 302 7.47 4.21 0.78
CA ALA A 302 6.50 3.43 1.52
C ALA A 302 5.61 2.63 0.56
N PRO A 303 5.44 1.32 0.76
CA PRO A 303 4.47 0.50 0.03
C PRO A 303 3.09 0.69 0.68
N ILE A 304 2.36 1.72 0.23
CA ILE A 304 1.06 2.11 0.81
C ILE A 304 -0.13 1.85 -0.12
N ASP A 305 0.13 1.61 -1.39
CA ASP A 305 -0.86 1.12 -2.34
C ASP A 305 -0.81 -0.40 -2.35
N HIS A 306 -1.97 -1.03 -2.18
CA HIS A 306 -2.07 -2.47 -1.99
C HIS A 306 -3.13 -3.08 -2.89
N VAL A 307 -2.91 -4.36 -3.23
CA VAL A 307 -3.99 -5.26 -3.62
C VAL A 307 -4.03 -6.38 -2.59
N MET A 308 -5.17 -6.51 -1.91
CA MET A 308 -5.45 -7.56 -0.94
C MET A 308 -6.47 -8.53 -1.52
N ALA A 309 -6.29 -9.83 -1.32
CA ALA A 309 -7.23 -10.83 -1.81
C ALA A 309 -7.58 -11.84 -0.72
N SER A 310 -8.84 -12.31 -0.73
CA SER A 310 -9.30 -13.38 0.16
C SER A 310 -8.68 -14.73 -0.23
N GLN A 311 -8.97 -15.78 0.56
CA GLN A 311 -8.42 -17.12 0.32
C GLN A 311 -8.92 -17.79 -0.97
N ASN A 312 -9.92 -17.20 -1.62
CA ASN A 312 -10.42 -17.59 -2.93
C ASN A 312 -9.43 -17.31 -4.06
N TRP A 313 -8.32 -16.62 -3.76
CA TRP A 313 -7.32 -16.24 -4.74
C TRP A 313 -5.91 -16.69 -4.34
N THR A 314 -5.16 -17.15 -5.32
CA THR A 314 -3.73 -17.47 -5.24
C THR A 314 -2.92 -16.35 -5.91
N PRO A 315 -2.10 -15.61 -5.13
CA PRO A 315 -1.12 -14.66 -5.67
C PRO A 315 -0.10 -15.35 -6.59
N THR A 316 0.00 -14.92 -7.85
CA THR A 316 0.98 -15.47 -8.81
C THR A 316 2.05 -14.48 -9.25
N GLY A 317 1.79 -13.17 -9.13
CA GLY A 317 2.79 -12.15 -9.40
C GLY A 317 2.37 -10.75 -8.96
N SER A 318 3.35 -9.88 -8.81
CA SER A 318 3.15 -8.43 -8.67
C SER A 318 4.30 -7.66 -9.29
N VAL A 319 4.04 -6.41 -9.66
CA VAL A 319 5.05 -5.46 -10.13
C VAL A 319 4.61 -4.05 -9.75
N VAL A 320 5.57 -3.25 -9.28
CA VAL A 320 5.40 -1.80 -9.11
C VAL A 320 6.03 -1.13 -10.33
N LEU A 321 5.29 -0.26 -11.01
CA LEU A 321 5.78 0.39 -12.22
C LEU A 321 6.65 1.60 -11.86
N ASP A 322 7.92 1.60 -12.30
CA ASP A 322 8.87 2.67 -11.96
C ASP A 322 8.43 4.04 -12.48
N ASP A 323 7.83 4.07 -13.68
CA ASP A 323 7.30 5.29 -14.29
C ASP A 323 5.92 5.63 -13.70
N ALA A 324 5.92 6.67 -12.87
CA ALA A 324 4.73 7.19 -12.20
C ALA A 324 3.88 8.12 -13.08
N GLY A 325 4.20 8.31 -14.38
CA GLY A 325 3.31 8.99 -15.32
C GLY A 325 2.94 10.43 -14.95
N GLY A 326 3.66 11.04 -14.00
CA GLY A 326 3.36 12.36 -13.42
C GLY A 326 2.81 12.33 -11.98
N SER A 327 2.24 11.20 -11.52
CA SER A 327 1.74 11.03 -10.15
C SER A 327 2.89 10.98 -9.13
N ASP A 328 2.61 11.35 -7.88
CA ASP A 328 3.48 11.08 -6.75
C ASP A 328 3.37 9.62 -6.26
N HIS A 329 2.47 8.81 -6.84
CA HIS A 329 2.38 7.36 -6.66
C HIS A 329 2.81 6.59 -7.91
N ARG A 330 3.42 5.42 -7.68
CA ARG A 330 3.65 4.39 -8.70
C ARG A 330 2.46 3.45 -8.75
N ALA A 331 2.08 3.03 -9.95
CA ALA A 331 1.06 1.99 -10.13
C ALA A 331 1.56 0.64 -9.59
N LEU A 332 0.68 -0.09 -8.89
CA LEU A 332 0.87 -1.49 -8.52
C LEU A 332 -0.02 -2.35 -9.42
N VAL A 333 0.56 -3.38 -10.02
CA VAL A 333 -0.19 -4.38 -10.78
C VAL A 333 0.08 -5.75 -10.17
N VAL A 334 -0.98 -6.54 -9.99
CA VAL A 334 -0.85 -7.91 -9.50
C VAL A 334 -1.61 -8.88 -10.40
N GLN A 335 -1.21 -10.15 -10.35
CA GLN A 335 -1.92 -11.25 -10.97
C GLN A 335 -2.37 -12.25 -9.90
N LEU A 336 -3.64 -12.62 -10.00
CA LEU A 336 -4.32 -13.58 -9.15
C LEU A 336 -4.84 -14.74 -9.99
N GLU A 337 -4.84 -15.93 -9.42
CA GLU A 337 -5.54 -17.11 -9.95
C GLU A 337 -6.61 -17.54 -8.95
N PRO A 338 -7.77 -18.06 -9.39
CA PRO A 338 -8.72 -18.69 -8.49
C PRO A 338 -8.06 -19.82 -7.68
N ALA A 339 -8.23 -19.80 -6.37
CA ALA A 339 -7.91 -20.93 -5.50
C ALA A 339 -9.07 -21.94 -5.64
N GLY A 340 -8.79 -23.07 -6.31
CA GLY A 340 -9.82 -24.02 -6.77
C GLY A 340 -10.70 -24.68 -5.71
#